data_AF-A0A528V277-F1
#
_entry.id   AF-A0A528V277-F1
#
_cell.length_a   1.000
_cell.length_b   1.000
_cell.length_c   1.000
_cell.angle_alpha   90.00
_cell.angle_beta   90.00
_cell.angle_gamma   90.00
#
_symmetry.space_group_name_H-M   'P 1'
#
loop_
_entity.id
_entity.type
_entity.pdbx_description
1 polymer ?
#
loop_
_entity_poly.entity_id
_entity_poly.type
_entity_poly.pdbx_seq_one_letter_code
_entity_poly.pdbx_strand_id
1 'polypeptide(L)'
;IEASHDDNGIIWPEAVAPFDIGLINMKAGDADCDRICDELHAAFVAVGKDVLYDDTDQRPGGKFATADLIGLPWQVIVGPRGVAAGEVEI
;
A
#
# COMPACT_ATOMS: atom_id res chain seq x y z
N ILE A 1 -24.79 -8.62 -1.79
CA ILE A 1 -23.54 -7.90 -1.50
C ILE A 1 -23.97 -6.67 -0.72
N GLU A 2 -24.12 -6.85 0.59
CA GLU A 2 -24.50 -5.78 1.52
C GLU A 2 -23.22 -5.04 1.93
N ALA A 3 -23.31 -3.73 1.89
CA ALA A 3 -22.19 -2.80 1.84
C ALA A 3 -21.40 -2.73 3.15
N SER A 4 -20.10 -3.00 3.07
CA SER A 4 -19.10 -2.49 4.00
C SER A 4 -18.56 -1.17 3.45
N HIS A 5 -19.27 -0.07 3.75
CA HIS A 5 -18.80 1.30 3.47
C HIS A 5 -18.50 2.00 4.80
N ASP A 6 -17.39 2.73 4.85
CA ASP A 6 -17.22 3.84 5.78
C ASP A 6 -17.40 5.18 5.04
N ASP A 7 -17.17 6.31 5.72
CA ASP A 7 -17.33 7.64 5.14
C ASP A 7 -16.31 7.96 4.01
N ASN A 8 -15.31 7.11 3.78
CA ASN A 8 -14.19 7.36 2.85
C ASN A 8 -14.02 6.31 1.73
N GLY A 9 -14.59 5.10 1.83
CA GLY A 9 -14.42 4.07 0.79
C GLY A 9 -15.09 2.72 1.04
N ILE A 10 -14.72 1.73 0.21
CA ILE A 10 -15.17 0.33 0.32
C ILE A 10 -14.23 -0.42 1.25
N ILE A 11 -14.71 -1.00 2.34
CA ILE A 11 -13.91 -1.95 3.12
C ILE A 11 -14.14 -3.35 2.55
N TRP A 12 -13.15 -3.89 1.84
CA TRP A 12 -13.25 -5.24 1.28
C TRP A 12 -13.00 -6.32 2.34
N PRO A 13 -13.81 -7.38 2.40
CA PRO A 13 -13.38 -8.65 2.99
C PRO A 13 -12.20 -9.23 2.18
N GLU A 14 -11.21 -9.82 2.86
CA GLU A 14 -9.98 -10.35 2.22
C GLU A 14 -10.26 -11.29 1.05
N ALA A 15 -11.31 -12.12 1.14
CA ALA A 15 -11.66 -13.10 0.11
C ALA A 15 -12.17 -12.50 -1.22
N VAL A 16 -12.50 -11.21 -1.26
CA VAL A 16 -13.06 -10.54 -2.45
C VAL A 16 -12.34 -9.24 -2.81
N ALA A 17 -11.29 -8.88 -2.07
CA ALA A 17 -10.47 -7.71 -2.39
C ALA A 17 -9.77 -7.92 -3.75
N PRO A 18 -9.63 -6.87 -4.58
CA PRO A 18 -8.99 -6.99 -5.89
C PRO A 18 -7.47 -7.25 -5.79
N PHE A 19 -6.88 -6.91 -4.65
CA PHE A 19 -5.50 -7.17 -4.26
C PHE A 19 -5.49 -7.48 -2.76
N ASP A 20 -4.52 -8.24 -2.28
CA ASP A 20 -4.37 -8.52 -0.86
C ASP A 20 -3.81 -7.31 -0.09
N ILE A 21 -2.85 -6.60 -0.69
CA ILE A 21 -2.04 -5.56 -0.04
C ILE A 21 -1.91 -4.35 -0.96
N GLY A 22 -2.15 -3.15 -0.42
CA GLY A 22 -1.73 -1.89 -1.05
C GLY A 22 -0.34 -1.49 -0.54
N LEU A 23 0.67 -1.46 -1.39
CA LEU A 23 2.02 -0.98 -1.04
C LEU A 23 2.20 0.45 -1.54
N ILE A 24 2.43 1.41 -0.64
CA ILE A 24 2.47 2.84 -0.97
C ILE A 24 3.88 3.39 -0.74
N ASN A 25 4.56 3.79 -1.83
CA ASN A 25 5.84 4.50 -1.74
C ASN A 25 5.58 6.00 -1.60
N MET A 26 5.89 6.56 -0.42
CA MET A 26 5.67 7.98 -0.13
C MET A 26 6.73 8.90 -0.77
N LYS A 27 7.80 8.34 -1.33
CA LYS A 27 8.89 9.10 -1.94
C LYS A 27 9.52 8.32 -3.11
N ALA A 28 8.71 8.06 -4.14
CA ALA A 28 9.17 7.42 -5.36
C ALA A 28 10.39 8.15 -5.97
N GLY A 29 11.39 7.38 -6.41
CA GLY A 29 12.66 7.91 -6.91
C GLY A 29 13.71 8.16 -5.83
N ASP A 30 13.36 7.99 -4.55
CA ASP A 30 14.33 7.91 -3.46
C ASP A 30 14.87 6.48 -3.36
N ALA A 31 16.19 6.33 -3.51
CA ALA A 31 16.83 5.02 -3.65
C ALA A 31 16.54 4.04 -2.49
N ASP A 32 16.44 4.55 -1.26
CA ASP A 32 16.15 3.69 -0.11
C ASP A 32 14.68 3.30 -0.06
N CYS A 33 13.76 4.24 -0.33
CA CYS A 33 12.33 3.94 -0.38
C CYS A 33 11.99 2.97 -1.50
N ASP A 34 12.55 3.18 -2.69
CA ASP A 34 12.35 2.31 -3.86
C ASP A 34 12.86 0.90 -3.59
N ARG A 35 14.08 0.77 -3.06
CA ARG A 35 14.67 -0.53 -2.70
C ARG A 35 13.80 -1.28 -1.68
N ILE A 36 13.35 -0.60 -0.61
CA ILE A 36 12.53 -1.24 0.42
C ILE A 36 11.17 -1.67 -0.15
N CYS A 37 10.55 -0.86 -1.01
CA CYS A 37 9.31 -1.25 -1.67
C CYS A 37 9.51 -2.47 -2.57
N ASP A 38 10.57 -2.52 -3.36
CA ASP A 38 10.87 -3.66 -4.23
C ASP A 38 11.11 -4.94 -3.42
N GLU A 39 11.85 -4.85 -2.31
CA GLU A 39 12.09 -5.97 -1.38
C GLU A 39 10.77 -6.49 -0.77
N LEU A 40 9.91 -5.59 -0.30
CA LEU A 40 8.61 -5.94 0.27
C LEU A 40 7.66 -6.54 -0.77
N HIS A 41 7.58 -5.92 -1.95
CA HIS A 41 6.78 -6.41 -3.06
C HIS A 41 7.21 -7.84 -3.44
N ALA A 42 8.51 -8.07 -3.61
CA ALA A 42 9.04 -9.41 -3.90
C ALA A 42 8.73 -10.41 -2.78
N ALA A 43 8.85 -10.01 -1.51
CA ALA A 43 8.56 -10.87 -0.37
C ALA A 43 7.07 -11.26 -0.30
N PHE A 44 6.16 -10.32 -0.53
CA PHE A 44 4.72 -10.58 -0.56
C PHE A 44 4.32 -11.48 -1.73
N VAL A 45 4.82 -11.21 -2.93
CA VAL A 45 4.57 -12.07 -4.10
C VAL A 45 5.13 -13.47 -3.88
N ALA A 46 6.28 -13.62 -3.23
CA ALA A 46 6.88 -14.92 -2.93
C ALA A 46 6.02 -15.79 -1.99
N VAL A 47 5.18 -15.18 -1.15
CA VAL A 47 4.20 -15.88 -0.30
C VAL A 47 2.81 -15.96 -0.94
N GLY A 48 2.68 -15.60 -2.22
CA GLY A 48 1.46 -15.73 -3.01
C GLY A 48 0.44 -14.63 -2.77
N LYS A 49 0.86 -13.45 -2.31
CA LYS A 49 -0.01 -12.28 -2.13
C LYS A 49 0.00 -11.39 -3.37
N ASP A 50 -1.19 -10.95 -3.78
CA ASP A 50 -1.36 -9.97 -4.86
C ASP A 50 -1.20 -8.56 -4.31
N VAL A 51 -0.26 -7.79 -4.87
CA VAL A 51 0.13 -6.46 -4.37
C VAL A 51 -0.25 -5.38 -5.35
N LEU A 52 -1.02 -4.40 -4.89
CA LEU A 52 -1.19 -3.12 -5.57
C LEU A 52 -0.07 -2.19 -5.14
N TYR A 53 0.97 -2.07 -5.97
CA TYR A 53 2.10 -1.20 -5.69
C TYR A 53 1.89 0.20 -6.32
N ASP A 54 1.88 1.25 -5.50
CA ASP A 54 1.81 2.65 -5.92
C ASP A 54 3.19 3.34 -5.79
N ASP A 55 3.95 3.26 -6.87
CA ASP A 55 5.25 3.91 -7.10
C ASP A 55 5.14 5.24 -7.87
N THR A 56 3.93 5.78 -8.02
CA THR A 56 3.71 7.00 -8.82
C THR A 56 4.37 8.24 -8.20
N ASP A 57 4.81 9.20 -9.01
CA ASP A 57 5.31 10.51 -8.55
C ASP A 57 4.14 11.46 -8.19
N GLN A 58 3.31 11.01 -7.25
CA GLN A 58 2.19 11.79 -6.70
C GLN A 58 2.47 12.20 -5.26
N ARG A 59 1.86 13.31 -4.83
CA ARG A 59 1.94 13.75 -3.43
C ARG A 59 1.29 12.71 -2.51
N PRO A 60 1.83 12.48 -1.30
CA PRO A 60 1.31 11.47 -0.37
C PRO A 60 -0.21 11.54 -0.13
N GLY A 61 -0.78 12.75 0.02
CA GLY A 61 -2.22 12.90 0.21
C GLY A 61 -3.09 12.37 -0.95
N GLY A 62 -2.59 12.44 -2.20
CA GLY A 62 -3.29 11.86 -3.35
C GLY A 62 -3.22 10.34 -3.40
N LYS A 63 -2.07 9.79 -2.99
CA LYS A 63 -1.87 8.35 -2.84
C LYS A 63 -2.79 7.77 -1.76
N PHE A 64 -2.84 8.40 -0.58
CA PHE A 64 -3.73 7.97 0.49
C PHE A 64 -5.21 8.07 0.09
N ALA A 65 -5.64 9.17 -0.53
CA ALA A 65 -7.02 9.27 -1.01
C ALA A 65 -7.37 8.16 -2.01
N THR A 66 -6.42 7.73 -2.84
CA THR A 66 -6.60 6.61 -3.77
C THR A 66 -6.67 5.28 -3.02
N ALA A 67 -5.76 5.05 -2.07
CA ALA A 67 -5.73 3.84 -1.26
C ALA A 67 -6.99 3.68 -0.40
N ASP A 68 -7.46 4.76 0.22
CA ASP A 68 -8.72 4.82 0.99
C ASP A 68 -9.92 4.52 0.10
N LEU A 69 -9.96 5.09 -1.11
CA LEU A 69 -11.04 4.85 -2.07
C LEU A 69 -11.10 3.38 -2.51
N ILE A 70 -9.94 2.75 -2.74
CA ILE A 70 -9.85 1.33 -3.08
C ILE A 70 -10.21 0.46 -1.87
N GLY A 71 -9.72 0.85 -0.69
CA GLY A 71 -10.02 0.28 0.62
C GLY A 71 -9.58 -1.18 0.78
N LEU A 72 -8.36 -1.47 0.35
CA LEU A 72 -7.74 -2.79 0.55
C LEU A 72 -7.62 -3.14 2.04
N PRO A 73 -7.76 -4.42 2.42
CA PRO A 73 -7.71 -4.85 3.83
C PRO A 73 -6.39 -4.52 4.53
N TRP A 74 -5.29 -4.50 3.77
CA TRP A 74 -3.95 -4.19 4.25
C TRP A 74 -3.34 -3.09 3.40
N GLN A 75 -2.75 -2.10 4.05
CA GLN A 75 -1.96 -1.06 3.40
C GLN A 75 -0.59 -1.01 4.07
N VAL A 76 0.49 -1.05 3.29
CA VAL A 76 1.86 -0.95 3.80
C VAL A 76 2.44 0.35 3.26
N ILE A 77 2.81 1.25 4.16
CA ILE A 77 3.27 2.58 3.81
C ILE A 77 4.77 2.67 4.05
N VAL A 78 5.51 2.96 2.97
CA VAL A 78 6.96 3.10 3.00
C VAL A 78 7.30 4.58 2.84
N GLY A 79 7.81 5.18 3.92
CA GLY A 79 8.22 6.57 3.93
C GLY A 79 9.65 6.77 4.44
N PRO A 80 10.31 7.87 4.07
CA PRO A 80 11.74 8.10 4.36
C PRO A 80 12.07 8.09 5.86
N ARG A 81 11.12 8.47 6.72
CA ARG A 81 11.31 8.45 8.19
C ARG A 81 11.30 7.03 8.73
N GLY A 82 10.32 6.22 8.33
CA GLY A 82 10.23 4.81 8.71
C GLY A 82 11.44 4.04 8.19
N VAL A 83 11.79 4.22 6.91
CA VAL A 83 12.97 3.58 6.30
C VAL A 83 14.25 3.92 7.06
N ALA A 84 14.46 5.18 7.45
CA ALA A 84 15.61 5.58 8.27
C ALA A 84 15.62 4.95 9.68
N ALA A 85 14.46 4.57 10.21
CA ALA A 85 14.29 3.85 11.47
C ALA A 85 14.30 2.31 11.31
N GLY A 86 14.28 1.79 10.07
CA GLY A 86 14.11 0.37 9.79
C GLY A 86 12.67 -0.14 9.98
N GLU A 87 11.68 0.74 9.82
CA GLU A 87 10.26 0.49 10.08
C GLU A 87 9.40 0.85 8.86
N VAL A 88 8.22 0.24 8.78
CA VAL A 88 7.14 0.58 7.84
C VAL A 88 5.81 0.64 8.59
N GLU A 89 4.86 1.42 8.10
CA GLU A 89 3.53 1.53 8.71
C GLU A 89 2.57 0.55 8.03
N ILE A 90 1.63 -0.01 8.81
CA ILE A 90 0.56 -0.93 8.38
C ILE A 90 -0.78 -0.35 8.82
#